data_AF-A4FCR8-F1
#
_entry.id   AF-A4FCR8-F1
#
_cell.length_a   1.000
_cell.length_b   1.000
_cell.length_c   1.000
_cell.angle_alpha   90.00
_cell.angle_beta   90.00
_cell.angle_gamma   90.00
#
_symmetry.space_group_name_H-M   'P 1'
#
loop_
_entity.id
_entity.type
_entity.pdbx_description
1 polymer ?
#
loop_
_entity_poly.entity_id
_entity_poly.type
_entity_poly.pdbx_seq_one_letter_code
_entity_poly.pdbx_strand_id
1 'polypeptide(L)'
;MGTRGRVAQRNDQRIRRNRTDLPTESATELGAVCAPDLGLDDPHPLVSDWYRALTESAQARYFEPSDWQTARFVAHTMDRYVRSSKPSSQMFAALMSAMSDLLVTECARRRVRIEIEREQT
;
A
#
# COMPACT_ATOMS: atom_id res chain seq x y z
N MET A 1 0.85 13.31 17.17
CA MET A 1 0.73 14.58 16.42
C MET A 1 0.41 14.24 14.97
N GLY A 2 -0.77 14.64 14.48
CA GLY A 2 -1.25 14.25 13.15
C GLY A 2 -0.63 15.09 12.04
N THR A 3 0.35 14.54 11.34
CA THR A 3 0.97 15.13 10.14
C THR A 3 0.30 14.65 8.86
N ARG A 4 -1.04 14.60 8.81
CA ARG A 4 -1.76 14.25 7.58
C ARG A 4 -2.49 15.47 7.06
N GLY A 5 -1.79 16.25 6.22
CA GLY A 5 -2.39 17.31 5.43
C GLY A 5 -3.58 16.80 4.59
N ARG A 6 -4.43 17.73 4.13
CA ARG A 6 -5.63 17.44 3.32
C ARG A 6 -5.29 16.51 2.15
N VAL A 7 -6.20 15.58 1.85
CA VAL A 7 -6.04 14.63 0.73
C VAL A 7 -5.89 15.43 -0.57
N ALA A 8 -4.95 15.03 -1.42
CA ALA A 8 -4.74 15.67 -2.71
C ALA A 8 -5.98 15.47 -3.61
N GLN A 9 -6.35 16.54 -4.32
CA GLN A 9 -7.39 16.51 -5.36
C GLN A 9 -6.92 15.66 -6.55
N ARG A 10 -7.89 15.09 -7.28
CA ARG A 10 -7.61 14.37 -8.53
C ARG A 10 -7.00 15.30 -9.57
N ASN A 11 -6.21 14.77 -10.49
CA ASN A 11 -5.51 15.60 -11.48
C ASN A 11 -6.46 16.41 -12.38
N ASP A 12 -7.63 15.88 -12.72
CA ASP A 12 -8.71 16.58 -13.43
C ASP A 12 -9.31 17.76 -12.65
N GLN A 13 -9.07 17.81 -11.33
CA GLN A 13 -9.55 18.86 -10.42
C GLN A 13 -8.46 19.89 -10.05
N ARG A 14 -7.22 19.75 -10.56
CA ARG A 14 -6.10 20.63 -10.21
C ARG A 14 -5.91 21.78 -11.21
N ILE A 15 -5.92 23.01 -10.70
CA ILE A 15 -5.83 24.25 -11.51
C ILE A 15 -4.38 24.66 -11.84
N ARG A 16 -3.34 24.16 -11.13
CA ARG A 16 -1.92 24.47 -11.41
C ARG A 16 -0.94 23.32 -11.07
N ARG A 17 0.11 23.15 -11.89
CA ARG A 17 1.25 22.23 -11.65
C ARG A 17 2.45 23.02 -11.11
N ASN A 18 2.90 22.75 -9.89
CA ASN A 18 4.24 23.14 -9.46
C ASN A 18 5.24 22.08 -9.93
N ARG A 19 6.23 22.48 -10.74
CA ARG A 19 7.39 21.67 -11.13
C ARG A 19 8.41 21.70 -9.99
N THR A 20 9.10 20.60 -9.75
CA THR A 20 10.16 20.52 -8.74
C THR A 20 11.45 20.14 -9.46
N ASP A 21 12.49 20.98 -9.33
CA ASP A 21 13.70 20.96 -10.15
C ASP A 21 14.87 20.18 -9.51
N LEU A 22 14.61 19.29 -8.55
CA LEU A 22 15.66 18.48 -7.93
C LEU A 22 15.96 17.23 -8.76
N PRO A 23 17.24 16.93 -9.07
CA PRO A 23 17.61 15.71 -9.78
C PRO A 23 17.22 14.48 -8.95
N THR A 24 16.45 13.56 -9.54
CA THR A 24 16.16 12.26 -8.94
C THR A 24 17.16 11.25 -9.50
N GLU A 25 17.96 10.64 -8.63
CA GLU A 25 18.81 9.52 -9.00
C GLU A 25 17.93 8.27 -9.16
N SER A 26 18.00 7.62 -10.32
CA SER A 26 17.16 6.47 -10.66
C SER A 26 18.03 5.22 -10.80
N ALA A 27 17.80 4.21 -9.96
CA ALA A 27 18.36 2.88 -10.16
C ALA A 27 17.53 2.11 -11.21
N THR A 28 18.19 1.36 -12.09
CA THR A 28 17.50 0.49 -13.06
C THR A 28 17.48 -0.92 -12.51
N GLU A 29 16.31 -1.39 -12.09
CA GLU A 29 16.10 -2.79 -11.73
C GLU A 29 15.55 -3.56 -12.94
N LEU A 30 16.04 -4.79 -13.13
CA LEU A 30 15.72 -5.61 -14.30
C LEU A 30 14.63 -6.63 -13.96
N GLY A 31 13.50 -6.54 -14.67
CA GLY A 31 12.47 -7.60 -14.69
C GLY A 31 11.23 -7.27 -13.85
N ALA A 32 10.20 -8.10 -14.02
CA ALA A 32 8.99 -8.02 -13.22
C ALA A 32 9.23 -8.66 -11.85
N VAL A 33 8.94 -7.94 -10.77
CA VAL A 33 8.97 -8.49 -9.41
C VAL A 33 7.69 -9.30 -9.18
N CYS A 34 7.83 -10.62 -8.99
CA CYS A 34 6.71 -11.48 -8.64
C CYS A 34 6.39 -11.37 -7.15
N ALA A 35 5.11 -11.23 -6.83
CA ALA A 35 4.64 -11.31 -5.45
C ALA A 35 4.92 -12.72 -4.89
N PRO A 36 5.54 -12.85 -3.71
CA PRO A 36 5.75 -14.15 -3.08
C PRO A 36 4.45 -14.69 -2.49
N ASP A 37 4.43 -15.98 -2.17
CA ASP A 37 3.34 -16.53 -1.36
C ASP A 37 3.29 -15.87 0.02
N LEU A 38 2.09 -15.72 0.58
CA LEU A 38 1.87 -15.17 1.91
C LEU A 38 2.68 -15.96 2.98
N GLY A 39 2.75 -17.27 2.82
CA GLY A 39 3.54 -18.18 3.66
C GLY A 39 3.17 -18.10 5.14
N LEU A 40 1.87 -17.97 5.43
CA LEU A 40 1.28 -18.18 6.74
C LEU A 40 0.53 -19.51 6.72
N ASP A 41 0.60 -20.27 7.81
CA ASP A 41 -0.20 -21.47 8.00
C ASP A 41 -1.61 -21.08 8.45
N ASP A 42 -2.64 -21.55 7.72
CA ASP A 42 -4.07 -21.27 7.97
C ASP A 42 -4.40 -19.79 8.28
N PRO A 43 -4.06 -18.83 7.39
CA PRO A 43 -4.33 -17.42 7.60
C PRO A 43 -5.83 -17.11 7.64
N HIS A 44 -6.22 -16.10 8.41
CA HIS A 44 -7.61 -15.70 8.56
C HIS A 44 -8.10 -15.20 7.18
N PRO A 45 -9.33 -15.53 6.74
CA PRO A 45 -9.80 -15.20 5.40
C PRO A 45 -9.59 -13.73 4.99
N LEU A 46 -9.87 -12.80 5.91
CA LEU A 46 -9.64 -11.36 5.71
C LEU A 46 -8.19 -11.01 5.36
N VAL A 47 -7.20 -11.71 5.95
CA VAL A 47 -5.77 -11.48 5.69
C VAL A 47 -5.38 -12.03 4.33
N SER A 48 -5.86 -13.23 3.99
CA SER A 48 -5.65 -13.83 2.67
C SER A 48 -6.24 -12.97 1.56
N ASP A 49 -7.48 -12.50 1.75
CA ASP A 49 -8.16 -11.62 0.81
C ASP A 49 -7.47 -10.27 0.66
N TRP A 50 -6.99 -9.70 1.77
CA TRP A 50 -6.23 -8.47 1.73
C TRP A 50 -4.91 -8.63 0.97
N TYR A 51 -4.16 -9.70 1.23
CA TYR A 51 -2.89 -9.95 0.55
C TYR A 51 -3.10 -10.18 -0.94
N ARG A 52 -4.10 -10.98 -1.33
CA ARG A 52 -4.48 -11.18 -2.73
C ARG A 52 -4.92 -9.87 -3.40
N ALA A 53 -5.75 -9.07 -2.75
CA ALA A 53 -6.16 -7.78 -3.30
C ALA A 53 -4.96 -6.84 -3.49
N LEU A 54 -3.93 -6.94 -2.64
CA LEU A 54 -2.69 -6.19 -2.78
C LEU A 54 -1.89 -6.65 -4.00
N THR A 55 -1.79 -7.97 -4.25
CA THR A 55 -1.06 -8.52 -5.40
C THR A 55 -1.73 -8.24 -6.74
N GLU A 56 -3.06 -8.20 -6.79
CA GLU A 56 -3.84 -7.94 -8.00
C GLU A 56 -3.96 -6.45 -8.35
N SER A 57 -3.66 -5.55 -7.40
CA SER A 57 -3.90 -4.13 -7.58
C SER A 57 -2.75 -3.45 -8.34
N ALA A 58 -3.09 -2.46 -9.17
CA ALA A 58 -2.14 -1.84 -10.10
C ALA A 58 -0.91 -1.20 -9.44
N GLN A 59 -0.96 -0.82 -8.16
CA GLN A 59 0.22 -0.30 -7.44
C GLN A 59 1.30 -1.36 -7.20
N ALA A 60 0.97 -2.66 -7.23
CA ALA A 60 1.94 -3.73 -7.03
C ALA A 60 3.07 -3.71 -8.08
N ARG A 61 2.84 -3.08 -9.24
CA ARG A 61 3.87 -2.87 -10.28
C ARG A 61 5.07 -2.01 -9.83
N TYR A 62 4.94 -1.33 -8.69
CA TYR A 62 5.98 -0.49 -8.11
C TYR A 62 6.67 -1.14 -6.91
N PHE A 63 6.29 -2.38 -6.55
CA PHE A 63 6.82 -3.04 -5.36
C PHE A 63 8.11 -3.75 -5.67
N GLU A 64 9.11 -3.48 -4.83
CA GLU A 64 10.35 -4.23 -4.79
C GLU A 64 10.23 -5.44 -3.87
N PRO A 65 11.18 -6.40 -3.92
CA PRO A 65 11.19 -7.54 -3.01
C PRO A 65 11.09 -7.13 -1.53
N SER A 66 11.67 -5.99 -1.15
CA SER A 66 11.57 -5.43 0.21
C SER A 66 10.14 -5.01 0.58
N ASP A 67 9.37 -4.47 -0.36
CA ASP A 67 7.97 -4.10 -0.14
C ASP A 67 7.12 -5.35 0.05
N TRP A 68 7.39 -6.41 -0.72
CA TRP A 68 6.71 -7.69 -0.54
C TRP A 68 6.98 -8.32 0.83
N GLN A 69 8.22 -8.26 1.33
CA GLN A 69 8.53 -8.72 2.68
C GLN A 69 7.82 -7.86 3.74
N THR A 70 7.75 -6.54 3.52
CA THR A 70 6.99 -5.63 4.39
C THR A 70 5.51 -5.99 4.39
N ALA A 71 4.92 -6.27 3.22
CA ALA A 71 3.53 -6.70 3.09
C ALA A 71 3.26 -8.02 3.83
N ARG A 72 4.17 -9.00 3.75
CA ARG A 72 4.05 -10.27 4.51
C ARG A 72 4.14 -10.05 6.00
N PHE A 73 5.03 -9.16 6.47
CA PHE A 73 5.13 -8.80 7.88
C PHE A 73 3.86 -8.10 8.40
N VAL A 74 3.28 -7.20 7.60
CA VAL A 74 2.01 -6.55 7.90
C VAL A 74 0.88 -7.57 7.94
N ALA A 75 0.81 -8.49 6.98
CA ALA A 75 -0.19 -9.56 6.96
C ALA A 75 -0.09 -10.48 8.18
N HIS A 76 1.11 -10.89 8.57
CA HIS A 76 1.36 -11.67 9.79
C HIS A 76 0.84 -10.93 11.05
N THR A 77 1.16 -9.64 11.16
CA THR A 77 0.72 -8.82 12.29
C THR A 77 -0.80 -8.63 12.29
N MET A 78 -1.39 -8.44 11.11
CA MET A 78 -2.83 -8.31 10.92
C MET A 78 -3.57 -9.60 11.28
N ASP A 79 -3.04 -10.77 10.93
CA ASP A 79 -3.64 -12.06 11.28
C ASP A 79 -3.76 -12.23 12.79
N ARG A 80 -2.67 -11.93 13.52
CA ARG A 80 -2.67 -11.92 14.98
C ARG A 80 -3.65 -10.88 15.55
N TYR A 81 -3.75 -9.72 14.92
CA TYR A 81 -4.64 -8.65 15.36
C TYR A 81 -6.11 -9.05 15.25
N VAL A 82 -6.53 -9.60 14.10
CA VAL A 82 -7.94 -9.96 13.86
C VAL A 82 -8.41 -11.15 14.69
N ARG A 83 -7.49 -12.04 15.09
CA ARG A 83 -7.79 -13.16 16.00
C ARG A 83 -7.74 -12.80 17.48
N SER A 84 -7.24 -11.62 17.84
CA SER A 84 -7.11 -11.22 19.23
C SER A 84 -8.48 -10.96 19.86
N SER A 85 -8.73 -11.51 21.05
CA SER A 85 -9.91 -11.19 21.86
C SER A 85 -9.88 -9.79 22.47
N LYS A 86 -8.70 -9.15 22.46
CA LYS A 86 -8.46 -7.79 22.99
C LYS A 86 -7.66 -6.97 21.97
N PRO A 87 -8.28 -6.53 20.87
CA PRO A 87 -7.60 -5.77 19.85
C PRO A 87 -7.13 -4.40 20.38
N SER A 88 -5.85 -4.09 20.21
CA SER A 88 -5.26 -2.81 20.61
C SER A 88 -5.50 -1.72 19.58
N SER A 89 -6.04 -0.58 20.01
CA SER A 89 -6.23 0.59 19.14
C SER A 89 -4.91 1.15 18.59
N GLN A 90 -3.83 1.06 19.37
CA GLN A 90 -2.50 1.48 18.94
C GLN A 90 -1.94 0.55 17.85
N MET A 91 -2.17 -0.77 17.98
CA MET A 91 -1.78 -1.74 16.95
C MET A 91 -2.56 -1.49 15.65
N PHE A 92 -3.86 -1.21 15.76
CA PHE A 92 -4.69 -0.86 14.61
C PHE A 92 -4.14 0.37 13.88
N ALA A 93 -3.80 1.44 14.62
CA ALA A 93 -3.23 2.64 14.04
C ALA A 93 -1.89 2.38 13.33
N ALA A 94 -1.04 1.51 13.90
CA ALA A 94 0.22 1.09 13.28
C ALA A 94 0.00 0.32 11.98
N LEU A 95 -0.93 -0.65 11.97
CA LEU A 95 -1.32 -1.39 10.76
C LEU A 95 -1.84 -0.43 9.67
N MET A 96 -2.72 0.51 10.03
CA MET A 96 -3.22 1.52 9.09
C MET A 96 -2.12 2.42 8.53
N SER A 97 -1.06 2.69 9.30
CA SER A 97 0.11 3.42 8.81
C SER A 97 0.90 2.57 7.82
N ALA A 98 1.26 1.34 8.17
CA ALA A 98 2.01 0.45 7.30
C ALA A 98 1.27 0.15 5.97
N MET A 99 -0.05 -0.02 6.01
CA MET A 99 -0.86 -0.16 4.80
C MET A 99 -0.92 1.13 3.95
N SER A 100 -0.78 2.30 4.58
CA SER A 100 -0.69 3.56 3.84
C SER A 100 0.64 3.67 3.10
N ASP A 101 1.72 3.20 3.71
CA ASP A 101 3.06 3.18 3.10
C ASP A 101 3.12 2.22 1.90
N LEU A 102 2.38 1.10 1.97
CA LEU A 102 2.15 0.17 0.85
C LEU A 102 1.09 0.66 -0.17
N LEU A 103 0.64 1.92 -0.08
CA LEU A 103 -0.28 2.53 -1.04
C LEU A 103 -1.62 1.76 -1.24
N VAL A 104 -2.07 1.04 -0.21
CA VAL A 104 -3.27 0.17 -0.29
C VAL A 104 -4.54 0.98 -0.54
N THR A 105 -4.66 2.15 0.10
CA THR A 105 -5.85 3.01 -0.05
C THR A 105 -5.71 4.01 -1.19
N GLU A 106 -6.84 4.37 -1.81
CA GLU A 106 -6.85 5.43 -2.84
C GLU A 106 -6.30 6.76 -2.28
N CYS A 107 -6.64 7.08 -1.03
CA CYS A 107 -6.12 8.26 -0.33
C CYS A 107 -4.58 8.27 -0.27
N ALA A 108 -3.96 7.12 0.04
CA ALA A 108 -2.51 6.99 0.05
C ALA A 108 -1.92 7.19 -1.36
N ARG A 109 -2.51 6.57 -2.39
CA ARG A 109 -2.08 6.73 -3.79
C ARG A 109 -2.16 8.18 -4.28
N ARG A 110 -3.24 8.90 -3.96
CA ARG A 110 -3.39 10.31 -4.36
C ARG A 110 -2.33 11.23 -3.74
N ARG A 111 -1.82 10.92 -2.53
CA ARG A 111 -0.74 11.71 -1.90
C ARG A 111 0.55 11.65 -2.72
N VAL A 112 0.84 10.50 -3.31
CA VAL A 112 1.99 10.30 -4.21
C VAL A 112 1.64 10.51 -5.69
N ARG A 113 0.45 11.07 -5.98
CA ARG A 113 -0.03 11.39 -7.33
C ARG A 113 -0.16 10.17 -8.25
N ILE A 114 -0.46 9.01 -7.66
CA ILE A 114 -0.83 7.79 -8.41
C ILE A 114 -2.36 7.74 -8.49
N GLU A 115 -2.87 7.65 -9.71
CA GLU A 115 -4.28 7.46 -10.00
C GLU A 115 -4.43 6.14 -10.75
N ILE A 116 -5.42 5.33 -10.36
CA ILE A 116 -5.75 4.07 -11.03
C ILE A 116 -7.03 4.29 -11.80
N GLU A 117 -6.92 4.35 -13.12
CA GLU A 117 -8.05 4.31 -14.03
C GLU A 117 -8.38 2.85 -14.36
N ARG A 118 -9.67 2.56 -14.53
CA ARG A 118 -10.14 1.25 -14.97
C ARG A 118 -10.88 1.46 -16.28
N GLU A 119 -10.49 0.73 -17.32
CA GLU A 119 -11.29 0.67 -18.54
C GLU A 119 -12.63 -0.01 -18.21
N GLN A 120 -13.73 0.64 -18.57
CA GLN A 120 -15.06 0.01 -18.48
C GLN A 120 -15.14 -1.01 -19.61
N THR A 121 -15.18 -2.30 -19.26
CA THR A 121 -15.49 -3.39 -20.18
C THR A 121 -16.99 -3.46 -20.44
#